data_AF-A0A948TGN0-F1
#
_entry.id   AF-A0A948TGN0-F1
#
_cell.length_a   1.000
_cell.length_b   1.000
_cell.length_c   1.000
_cell.angle_alpha   90.00
_cell.angle_beta   90.00
_cell.angle_gamma   90.00
#
_symmetry.space_group_name_H-M   'P 1'
#
loop_
_entity.id
_entity.type
_entity.pdbx_description
1 polymer ?
#
loop_
_entity_poly.entity_id
_entity_poly.type
_entity_poly.pdbx_seq_one_letter_code
_entity_poly.pdbx_strand_id
1 'polypeptide(L)' 'MERCGISIDKDSRIANDYNAFAQEMGDEDYILNLILRVITVSLETMQFVKALPKLTIHPLDR' A
#
# COMPACT_ATOMS: atom_id res chain seq x y z
N MET A 1 2.88 -6.23 -2.13
CA MET A 1 2.95 -6.67 -3.54
C MET A 1 1.96 -7.78 -3.87
N GLU A 2 1.52 -8.57 -2.88
CA GLU A 2 0.53 -9.65 -3.05
C GLU A 2 -0.79 -9.25 -3.73
N ARG A 3 -1.16 -7.96 -3.68
CA ARG A 3 -2.39 -7.45 -4.29
C ARG A 3 -2.21 -6.99 -5.74
N CYS A 4 -1.02 -6.61 -6.18
CA CYS A 4 -0.78 -6.07 -7.52
C CYS A 4 -0.48 -7.21 -8.50
N GLY A 5 -1.49 -7.97 -8.87
CA GLY A 5 -1.36 -9.12 -9.77
C GLY A 5 -2.70 -9.53 -10.34
N ILE A 6 -2.67 -10.53 -11.23
CA ILE A 6 -3.88 -11.09 -11.83
C ILE A 6 -4.39 -12.22 -10.94
N SER A 7 -5.65 -12.15 -10.56
CA SER A 7 -6.33 -13.21 -9.82
C SER A 7 -7.71 -13.46 -10.41
N ILE A 8 -8.19 -14.70 -10.31
CA ILE A 8 -9.51 -15.08 -10.78
C ILE A 8 -10.24 -15.68 -9.58
N ASP A 9 -11.38 -15.09 -9.24
CA ASP A 9 -12.24 -15.64 -8.19
C ASP A 9 -12.83 -16.98 -8.67
N LYS A 10 -12.77 -18.02 -7.84
CA LYS A 10 -13.15 -19.37 -8.27
C LYS A 10 -14.65 -19.55 -8.42
N ASP A 11 -15.43 -18.88 -7.57
CA ASP A 11 -16.87 -19.07 -7.49
C ASP A 11 -17.58 -18.24 -8.57
N SER A 12 -17.20 -16.97 -8.71
CA SER A 12 -17.77 -16.05 -9.70
C SER A 12 -17.08 -16.11 -11.06
N ARG A 13 -15.85 -16.65 -11.13
CA ARG A 13 -14.97 -16.62 -12.32
C ARG A 13 -14.61 -15.21 -12.80
N ILE A 14 -14.78 -14.20 -11.94
CA ILE A 14 -14.44 -12.81 -12.25
C ILE A 14 -12.93 -12.62 -12.10
N ALA A 15 -12.29 -12.08 -13.15
CA ALA A 15 -10.89 -11.71 -13.14
C ALA A 15 -10.71 -10.34 -12.47
N ASN A 16 -9.77 -10.28 -11.54
CA ASN A 16 -9.24 -9.05 -10.97
C ASN A 16 -7.84 -8.83 -11.59
N ASP A 17 -7.79 -7.97 -12.60
CA ASP A 17 -6.56 -7.61 -13.33
C ASP A 17 -6.17 -6.16 -13.06
N TYR A 18 -5.10 -5.98 -12.28
CA TYR A 18 -4.57 -4.66 -11.97
C TYR A 18 -3.92 -3.96 -13.16
N ASN A 19 -3.47 -4.68 -14.19
CA ASN A 19 -2.92 -4.06 -15.40
C ASN A 19 -4.03 -3.48 -16.28
N ALA A 20 -5.20 -4.14 -16.31
CA ALA A 20 -6.37 -3.62 -17.01
C ALA A 20 -6.80 -2.27 -16.41
N PHE A 21 -6.76 -2.14 -15.08
CA PHE A 21 -7.02 -0.86 -14.40
C PHE A 21 -6.02 0.23 -14.79
N ALA A 22 -4.73 -0.10 -14.88
CA ALA A 22 -3.69 0.83 -15.33
C ALA A 22 -3.95 1.34 -16.76
N GLN A 23 -4.38 0.44 -17.65
CA GLN A 23 -4.79 0.78 -19.02
C GLN A 23 -6.05 1.65 -19.07
N GLU A 24 -7.08 1.35 -18.26
CA GLU A 24 -8.29 2.17 -18.15
C GLU A 24 -7.99 3.60 -17.68
N MET A 25 -6.99 3.76 -16.81
CA MET A 25 -6.52 5.05 -16.31
C MET A 25 -5.57 5.77 -17.28
N GLY A 26 -5.16 5.11 -18.37
CA GLY A 26 -4.18 5.65 -19.32
C GLY A 26 -2.78 5.83 -18.74
N ASP A 27 -2.42 5.07 -17.70
CA ASP A 27 -1.13 5.12 -17.00
C ASP A 27 -0.57 3.70 -16.87
N GLU A 28 0.17 3.25 -17.88
CA GLU A 28 0.78 1.91 -17.92
C GLU A 28 1.81 1.69 -16.80
N ASP A 29 2.45 2.77 -16.33
CA ASP A 29 3.46 2.74 -15.27
C ASP A 29 2.84 2.83 -13.87
N TYR A 30 1.51 2.87 -13.75
CA TYR A 30 0.79 3.09 -12.49
C TYR A 30 1.28 2.17 -11.36
N ILE A 31 1.41 0.87 -11.65
CA ILE A 31 1.80 -0.14 -10.65
C ILE A 31 3.24 0.11 -10.18
N LEU A 32 4.16 0.37 -11.11
CA LEU A 32 5.56 0.67 -10.79
C LEU A 32 5.67 1.94 -9.95
N ASN A 33 5.00 3.01 -10.38
CA ASN A 33 4.97 4.29 -9.68
C ASN A 33 4.35 4.17 -8.28
N LEU A 34 3.30 3.38 -8.12
CA LEU A 34 2.68 3.10 -6.83
C LEU A 34 3.67 2.40 -5.89
N ILE A 35 4.39 1.37 -6.35
CA ILE A 35 5.38 0.66 -5.55
C ILE A 35 6.48 1.63 -5.09
N LEU A 36 7.01 2.45 -5.99
CA LEU A 36 8.05 3.44 -5.66
C LEU A 36 7.54 4.44 -4.60
N ARG A 37 6.31 4.95 -4.76
CA ARG A 37 5.68 5.85 -3.77
C ARG A 37 5.49 5.18 -2.42
N VAL A 38 5.05 3.92 -2.39
CA VAL A 38 4.86 3.17 -1.14
C VAL A 38 6.19 2.95 -0.42
N ILE A 39 7.28 2.67 -1.14
CA ILE A 39 8.62 2.57 -0.55
C ILE A 39 9.01 3.90 0.10
N THR A 40 8.84 5.02 -0.62
CA THR A 40 9.13 6.36 -0.09
C THR A 40 8.30 6.67 1.15
N VAL A 41 6.98 6.50 1.09
CA VAL A 41 6.08 6.70 2.24
C VAL A 41 6.49 5.82 3.42
N SER A 42 6.89 4.58 3.19
CA SER A 42 7.35 3.69 4.26
C SER A 42 8.59 4.21 4.96
N LEU A 43 9.58 4.69 4.20
CA LEU A 43 10.82 5.25 4.74
C LEU A 43 10.58 6.57 5.46
N GLU A 44 9.76 7.47 4.90
CA GLU A 44 9.39 8.74 5.54
C GLU A 44 8.59 8.50 6.81
N THR A 45 7.65 7.54 6.79
CA THR A 45 6.87 7.15 7.98
C THR A 45 7.82 6.71 9.10
N MET A 46 8.85 5.93 8.80
CA MET A 46 9.83 5.52 9.82
C MET A 46 10.65 6.69 10.36
N GLN A 47 10.91 7.72 9.56
CA GLN A 47 11.55 8.95 10.05
C GLN A 47 10.64 9.69 11.04
N PHE A 48 9.36 9.85 10.71
CA PHE A 48 8.37 10.48 11.60
C PHE A 48 8.15 9.70 12.88
N VAL A 49 7.98 8.37 12.79
CA VAL A 49 7.81 7.50 13.97
C VAL A 49 8.99 7.61 14.92
N LYS A 50 10.22 7.70 14.40
CA LYS A 50 11.44 7.89 15.22
C LYS A 50 11.52 9.28 15.87
N ALA A 51 10.87 10.28 15.28
CA ALA A 51 10.83 11.65 15.79
C ALA A 51 9.72 11.88 16.83
N LEU A 52 8.81 10.91 17.03
CA LEU A 52 7.74 11.03 18.01
C LEU A 52 8.31 11.14 19.45
N PRO A 53 7.65 11.93 20.32
CA PRO A 53 8.04 12.01 21.72
C PRO A 53 7.86 10.65 22.40
N LYS A 54 8.61 10.43 23.49
CA LYS A 54 8.44 9.22 24.31
C LYS A 54 7.00 9.10 24.79
N LEU A 55 6.45 7.91 24.64
CA LEU A 55 5.13 7.59 25.15
C LEU A 55 5.13 7.70 26.68
N THR A 56 4.35 8.63 27.21
CA THR A 56 4.09 8.74 28.65
C THR A 56 2.75 8.07 28.92
N ILE A 57 2.77 6.96 29.67
CA ILE A 57 1.54 6.26 30.08
C ILE A 57 1.02 6.95 31.35
N HIS A 58 -0.27 7.31 31.37
CA HIS A 58 -0.87 7.93 32.54
C HIS A 58 -0.88 6.93 33.71
N PRO A 59 -0.69 7.35 34.98
CA PRO A 59 -0.64 6.43 36.13
C PRO A 59 -1.90 5.58 36.32
N LEU A 60 -3.05 6.01 35.78
CA LEU A 60 -4.31 5.27 35.83
C LEU A 60 -4.47 4.22 34.72
N ASP A 61 -3.62 4.24 33.69
CA ASP A 61 -3.63 3.31 32.55
C ASP A 61 -2.60 2.17 32.73
N ARG A 62 -2.09 1.98 33.96
CA ARG A 62 -1.23 0.85 34.35
C ARG A 62 -2.04 -0.37 34.77
#